data_AF-A0A5B7V6F1-F1
#
_entry.id   AF-A0A5B7V6F1-F1
#
_cell.length_a   1.000
_cell.length_b   1.000
_cell.length_c   1.000
_cell.angle_alpha   90.00
_cell.angle_beta   90.00
_cell.angle_gamma   90.00
#
_symmetry.space_group_name_H-M   'P 1'
#
loop_
_entity.id
_entity.type
_entity.pdbx_description
1 polymer ?
#
loop_
_entity_poly.entity_id
_entity_poly.type
_entity_poly.pdbx_seq_one_letter_code
_entity_poly.pdbx_strand_id
1 'polypeptide(L)'
;MSLPHAILTALLEKPSSGLELTRRFDRSIGYFWSATHQQIYRDLGRLERDGLIRALPAATATRGQKKQYEVLPEGRAELSRWTAAGQDPKPMRDALLLRLRAAAVVGTAGIEEDLRRHLTLHGRQLAEYEEIERRDFPPGSDAVEDRLRHLVLRAGIDLETFWTQWLARALDELAEPRPDGRSTRADEDHDRAGEA
;
A
#
# COMPACT_ATOMS: atom_id res chain seq x y z
N MET A 1 -6.70 13.37 -0.26
CA MET A 1 -7.48 12.31 -0.95
C MET A 1 -6.88 12.12 -2.34
N SER A 2 -6.43 10.94 -2.71
CA SER A 2 -5.57 10.74 -3.89
C SER A 2 -6.22 9.95 -5.02
N LEU A 3 -7.29 9.19 -4.78
CA LEU A 3 -7.94 8.39 -5.84
C LEU A 3 -8.53 9.25 -6.97
N PRO A 4 -9.22 10.37 -6.72
CA PRO A 4 -9.68 11.24 -7.81
C PRO A 4 -8.53 11.75 -8.69
N HIS A 5 -7.40 12.12 -8.08
CA HIS A 5 -6.20 12.55 -8.79
C HIS A 5 -5.58 11.39 -9.59
N ALA A 6 -5.54 10.19 -9.04
CA ALA A 6 -5.07 9.00 -9.77
C ALA A 6 -5.95 8.70 -11.00
N ILE A 7 -7.28 8.86 -10.88
CA ILE A 7 -8.21 8.69 -12.00
C ILE A 7 -7.97 9.77 -13.07
N LEU A 8 -7.80 11.04 -12.66
CA LEU A 8 -7.48 12.14 -13.58
C LEU A 8 -6.17 11.88 -14.32
N THR A 9 -5.10 11.50 -13.62
CA THR A 9 -3.81 11.12 -14.23
C THR A 9 -3.99 10.00 -15.24
N ALA A 10 -4.68 8.92 -14.87
CA ALA A 10 -4.90 7.78 -15.77
C ALA A 10 -5.67 8.15 -17.05
N LEU A 11 -6.69 9.00 -16.93
CA LEU A 11 -7.47 9.49 -18.07
C LEU A 11 -6.68 10.46 -18.95
N LEU A 12 -5.77 11.27 -18.37
CA LEU A 12 -4.89 12.16 -19.11
C LEU A 12 -3.85 11.39 -19.94
N GLU A 13 -3.31 10.30 -19.40
CA GLU A 13 -2.42 9.41 -20.15
C GLU A 13 -3.14 8.74 -21.31
N LYS A 14 -4.39 8.31 -21.09
CA LYS A 14 -5.22 7.69 -22.13
C LYS A 14 -6.70 7.76 -21.75
N PRO A 15 -7.54 8.41 -22.58
CA PRO A 15 -9.00 8.35 -22.44
C PRO A 15 -9.47 6.90 -22.36
N SER A 16 -10.32 6.60 -21.38
CA SER A 16 -10.68 5.22 -21.04
C SER A 16 -12.11 5.18 -20.51
N SER A 17 -12.79 4.05 -20.71
CA SER A 17 -14.01 3.73 -20.00
C SER A 17 -13.75 3.35 -18.54
N GLY A 18 -14.79 3.36 -17.71
CA GLY A 18 -14.68 2.95 -16.30
C GLY A 18 -14.08 1.55 -16.15
N LEU A 19 -14.50 0.59 -16.97
CA LEU A 19 -13.98 -0.78 -16.97
C LEU A 19 -12.51 -0.86 -17.40
N GLU A 20 -12.10 -0.06 -18.38
CA GLU A 20 -10.70 0.00 -18.83
C GLU A 20 -9.82 0.64 -17.78
N LEU A 21 -10.30 1.69 -17.10
CA LEU A 21 -9.62 2.25 -15.93
C LEU A 21 -9.43 1.18 -14.86
N THR A 22 -10.48 0.42 -14.52
CA THR A 22 -10.37 -0.65 -13.54
C THR A 22 -9.23 -1.63 -13.89
N ARG A 23 -9.22 -2.11 -15.14
CA ARG A 23 -8.17 -3.03 -15.64
C ARG A 23 -6.77 -2.41 -15.65
N ARG A 24 -6.65 -1.10 -15.87
CA ARG A 24 -5.37 -0.37 -15.82
C ARG A 24 -4.92 -0.17 -14.37
N PHE A 25 -5.84 0.09 -13.45
CA PHE A 25 -5.54 0.08 -12.03
C PHE A 25 -5.04 -1.29 -11.59
N ASP A 26 -5.67 -2.38 -12.02
CA ASP A 26 -5.20 -3.72 -11.67
C ASP A 26 -3.81 -4.08 -12.25
N ARG A 27 -3.40 -3.44 -13.36
CA ARG A 27 -2.16 -3.80 -14.09
C ARG A 27 -0.99 -2.83 -13.99
N SER A 28 -1.22 -1.54 -13.72
CA SER A 28 -0.16 -0.52 -13.81
C SER A 28 -0.19 0.55 -12.74
N ILE A 29 -1.35 0.81 -12.12
CA ILE A 29 -1.51 1.86 -11.08
C ILE A 29 -1.67 1.24 -9.68
N GLY A 30 -2.12 -0.02 -9.61
CA GLY A 30 -2.39 -0.77 -8.37
C GLY A 30 -1.16 -0.99 -7.50
N TYR A 31 0.03 -0.82 -8.07
CA TYR A 31 1.31 -0.91 -7.36
C TYR A 31 1.46 0.17 -6.26
N PHE A 32 0.85 1.35 -6.43
CA PHE A 32 1.01 2.46 -5.47
C PHE A 32 -0.32 3.03 -4.98
N TRP A 33 -1.40 2.66 -5.68
CA TRP A 33 -2.74 3.09 -5.31
C TRP A 33 -3.75 1.99 -5.57
N SER A 34 -4.07 1.22 -4.53
CA SER A 34 -5.16 0.25 -4.58
C SER A 34 -6.51 0.96 -4.50
N ALA A 35 -7.39 0.63 -5.43
CA ALA A 35 -8.76 1.11 -5.44
C ALA A 35 -9.68 0.00 -5.90
N THR A 36 -10.76 -0.23 -5.15
CA THR A 36 -11.76 -1.20 -5.59
C THR A 36 -12.52 -0.67 -6.80
N HIS A 37 -13.08 -1.57 -7.60
CA HIS A 37 -13.91 -1.20 -8.75
C HIS A 37 -15.00 -0.20 -8.33
N GLN A 38 -15.66 -0.46 -7.19
CA GLN A 38 -16.71 0.40 -6.66
C GLN A 38 -16.20 1.81 -6.31
N GLN A 39 -15.00 1.92 -5.73
CA GLN A 39 -14.38 3.22 -5.44
C GLN A 39 -14.09 3.99 -6.74
N ILE A 40 -13.57 3.32 -7.78
CA ILE A 40 -13.30 3.93 -9.08
C ILE A 40 -14.59 4.48 -9.71
N TYR A 41 -15.66 3.68 -9.77
CA TYR A 41 -16.93 4.14 -10.34
C TYR A 41 -17.58 5.27 -9.54
N ARG A 42 -17.50 5.22 -8.21
CA ARG A 42 -18.00 6.29 -7.33
C ARG A 42 -17.26 7.60 -7.59
N ASP A 43 -15.93 7.55 -7.67
CA ASP A 43 -15.10 8.73 -7.86
C ASP A 43 -15.19 9.26 -9.30
N LEU A 44 -15.36 8.40 -10.32
CA LEU A 44 -15.70 8.83 -11.68
C LEU A 44 -17.00 9.65 -11.72
N GLY A 45 -18.07 9.16 -11.07
CA GLY A 45 -19.33 9.89 -11.00
C GLY A 45 -19.20 11.21 -10.24
N ARG A 46 -18.30 11.29 -9.25
CA ARG A 46 -17.99 12.54 -8.56
C ARG A 46 -17.23 13.51 -9.47
N LEU A 47 -16.16 13.07 -10.12
CA LEU A 47 -15.37 13.90 -11.05
C LEU A 47 -16.23 14.47 -12.19
N GLU A 48 -17.19 13.67 -12.70
CA GLU A 48 -18.13 14.12 -13.73
C GLU A 48 -19.09 15.19 -13.19
N ARG A 49 -19.63 15.00 -11.98
CA ARG A 49 -20.48 16.03 -11.32
C ARG A 49 -19.71 17.31 -11.01
N ASP A 50 -18.44 17.18 -10.64
CA ASP A 50 -17.55 18.30 -10.29
C ASP A 50 -17.02 19.03 -11.54
N GLY A 51 -17.40 18.59 -12.76
CA GLY A 51 -16.99 19.23 -14.02
C GLY A 51 -15.51 19.04 -14.36
N LEU A 52 -14.84 18.04 -13.77
CA LEU A 52 -13.42 17.77 -13.99
C LEU A 52 -13.19 16.79 -15.16
N ILE A 53 -14.19 15.97 -15.46
CA ILE A 53 -14.21 15.06 -16.60
C ILE A 53 -15.55 15.15 -17.31
N ARG A 54 -15.61 14.70 -18.57
CA ARG A 54 -16.87 14.46 -19.27
C ARG A 54 -16.86 13.12 -19.97
N ALA A 55 -18.05 12.61 -20.23
CA ALA A 55 -18.22 11.47 -21.10
C ALA A 55 -18.16 11.86 -22.57
N LEU A 56 -17.47 11.04 -23.35
CA LEU A 56 -17.43 11.18 -24.80
C LEU A 56 -18.74 10.68 -25.41
N PRO A 57 -19.27 11.38 -26.44
CA PRO A 57 -20.38 10.87 -27.24
C PRO A 57 -20.02 9.52 -27.85
N ALA A 58 -20.95 8.56 -27.82
CA ALA A 58 -20.74 7.30 -28.51
C ALA A 58 -20.75 7.54 -30.02
N ALA A 59 -19.74 7.03 -30.74
CA ALA A 59 -19.67 7.13 -32.20
C ALA A 59 -20.85 6.41 -32.91
N THR A 60 -21.54 5.50 -32.23
CA THR A 60 -22.74 4.81 -32.73
C THR A 60 -23.64 4.42 -31.56
N ALA A 61 -24.94 4.71 -31.67
CA ALA A 61 -25.93 4.40 -30.64
C ALA A 61 -26.29 2.90 -30.63
N THR A 62 -25.36 2.04 -30.19
CA THR A 62 -25.63 0.62 -29.92
C THR A 62 -25.77 0.39 -28.41
N ARG A 63 -26.77 -0.42 -28.05
CA ARG A 63 -27.03 -0.83 -26.66
C ARG A 63 -25.81 -1.60 -26.12
N GLY A 64 -25.16 -1.07 -25.08
CA GLY A 64 -23.98 -1.69 -24.44
C GLY A 64 -22.63 -1.02 -24.73
N GLN A 65 -22.60 0.12 -25.42
CA GLN A 65 -21.36 0.88 -25.62
C GLN A 65 -20.79 1.41 -24.29
N LYS A 66 -19.47 1.26 -24.13
CA LYS A 66 -18.76 1.68 -22.92
C LYS A 66 -18.61 3.19 -22.91
N LYS A 67 -19.13 3.85 -21.87
CA LYS A 67 -18.95 5.29 -21.63
C LYS A 67 -17.46 5.57 -21.42
N GLN A 68 -16.81 6.20 -22.42
CA GLN A 68 -15.44 6.69 -22.30
C GLN A 68 -15.43 8.07 -21.68
N TYR A 69 -14.40 8.37 -20.90
CA TYR A 69 -14.23 9.67 -20.26
C TYR A 69 -12.99 10.37 -20.78
N GLU A 70 -13.06 11.69 -20.87
CA GLU A 70 -11.91 12.57 -21.05
C GLU A 70 -11.85 13.61 -19.94
N VAL A 71 -10.64 14.12 -19.70
CA VAL A 71 -10.39 15.15 -18.68
C VAL A 71 -10.57 16.54 -19.28
N LEU A 72 -11.32 17.38 -18.57
CA LEU A 72 -11.57 18.77 -18.94
C LEU A 72 -10.41 19.69 -18.51
N PRO A 73 -10.31 20.93 -19.03
CA PRO A 73 -9.29 21.89 -18.60
C PRO A 73 -9.24 22.07 -17.08
N GLU A 74 -10.39 22.09 -16.42
CA GLU A 74 -10.55 22.19 -14.97
C GLU A 74 -9.92 20.99 -14.25
N GLY A 75 -10.06 19.77 -14.80
CA GLY A 75 -9.42 18.57 -14.27
C GLY A 75 -7.89 18.59 -14.40
N ARG A 76 -7.34 19.22 -15.45
CA ARG A 76 -5.88 19.43 -15.59
C ARG A 76 -5.38 20.47 -14.59
N ALA A 77 -6.12 21.56 -14.40
CA ALA A 77 -5.80 22.59 -13.42
C ALA A 77 -5.84 22.03 -11.98
N GLU A 78 -6.84 21.19 -11.68
CA GLU A 78 -6.95 20.44 -10.42
C GLU A 78 -5.68 19.64 -10.14
N LEU A 79 -5.27 18.81 -11.11
CA LEU A 79 -4.10 17.96 -10.95
C LEU A 79 -2.81 18.77 -10.79
N SER A 80 -2.65 19.85 -11.57
CA SER A 80 -1.50 20.76 -11.48
C SER A 80 -1.42 21.44 -10.11
N ARG A 81 -2.56 21.86 -9.56
CA ARG A 81 -2.63 22.44 -8.22
C ARG A 81 -2.28 21.40 -7.16
N TRP A 82 -2.78 20.17 -7.30
CA TRP A 82 -2.54 19.10 -6.34
C TRP A 82 -1.07 18.66 -6.30
N THR A 83 -0.40 18.56 -7.44
CA THR A 83 1.04 18.21 -7.51
C THR A 83 1.95 19.31 -6.98
N ALA A 84 1.53 20.59 -7.08
CA ALA A 84 2.28 21.72 -6.52
C ALA A 84 2.04 21.94 -5.02
N ALA A 85 1.01 21.33 -4.44
CA ALA A 85 0.68 21.49 -3.03
C ALA A 85 1.67 20.71 -2.15
N GLY A 86 2.34 21.42 -1.23
CA GLY A 86 3.13 20.79 -0.18
C GLY A 86 2.26 19.89 0.72
N GLN A 87 2.78 18.73 1.10
CA GLN A 87 2.10 17.81 2.01
C GLN A 87 3.07 17.40 3.12
N ASP A 88 2.59 17.42 4.36
CA ASP A 88 3.34 16.86 5.47
C ASP A 88 3.45 15.34 5.36
N PRO A 89 4.57 14.74 5.84
CA PRO A 89 4.67 13.30 5.97
C PRO A 89 3.51 12.76 6.80
N LYS A 90 2.83 11.73 6.28
CA LYS A 90 1.78 11.07 7.05
C LYS A 90 2.41 10.10 8.05
N PRO A 91 1.93 10.06 9.30
CA PRO A 91 2.35 9.04 10.23
C PRO A 91 1.95 7.65 9.70
N MET A 92 2.86 6.69 9.80
CA MET A 92 2.57 5.29 9.50
C MET A 92 1.58 4.76 10.54
N ARG A 93 0.40 4.34 10.09
CA ARG A 93 -0.66 3.77 10.94
C ARG A 93 -0.96 2.36 10.46
N ASP A 94 -0.21 1.41 10.99
CA ASP A 94 -0.34 0.00 10.63
C ASP A 94 -1.00 -0.80 11.77
N ALA A 95 -2.03 -1.58 11.42
CA ALA A 95 -2.77 -2.38 12.39
C ALA A 95 -1.96 -3.53 12.98
N LEU A 96 -1.01 -4.10 12.22
CA LEU A 96 -0.13 -5.17 12.70
C LEU A 96 0.74 -4.69 13.86
N LEU A 97 1.32 -3.49 13.74
CA LEU A 97 2.14 -2.90 14.80
C LEU A 97 1.33 -2.66 16.08
N LEU A 98 0.10 -2.18 15.95
CA LEU A 98 -0.80 -2.01 17.10
C LEU A 98 -1.21 -3.36 17.71
N ARG A 99 -1.46 -4.39 16.89
CA ARG A 99 -1.78 -5.74 17.35
C ARG A 99 -0.62 -6.37 18.13
N LEU A 100 0.62 -6.19 17.69
CA LEU A 100 1.80 -6.62 18.45
C LEU A 100 1.90 -5.93 19.81
N ARG A 101 1.67 -4.61 19.85
CA ARG A 101 1.64 -3.85 21.10
C ARG A 101 0.56 -4.35 22.06
N ALA A 102 -0.60 -4.74 21.54
CA ALA A 102 -1.70 -5.31 22.31
C ALA A 102 -1.38 -6.73 22.78
N ALA A 103 -0.77 -7.57 21.94
CA ALA A 103 -0.36 -8.93 22.26
C ALA A 103 0.64 -8.99 23.43
N ALA A 104 1.50 -7.97 23.56
CA ALA A 104 2.38 -7.84 24.71
C ALA A 104 1.63 -7.68 26.05
N VAL A 105 0.34 -7.33 26.03
CA VAL A 105 -0.51 -7.18 27.22
C VAL A 105 -1.44 -8.38 27.40
N VAL A 106 -2.02 -8.88 26.31
CA VAL A 106 -3.09 -9.91 26.36
C VAL A 106 -2.61 -11.34 26.04
N GLY A 107 -1.34 -11.51 25.67
CA GLY A 107 -0.76 -12.78 25.24
C GLY A 107 -0.49 -12.84 23.74
N THR A 108 0.43 -13.72 23.33
CA THR A 108 1.00 -13.79 21.97
C THR A 108 0.39 -14.89 21.09
N ALA A 109 -0.68 -15.55 21.55
CA ALA A 109 -1.33 -16.63 20.82
C ALA A 109 -1.73 -16.18 19.40
N GLY A 110 -1.28 -16.92 18.37
CA GLY A 110 -1.58 -16.66 16.96
C GLY A 110 -0.81 -15.51 16.31
N ILE A 111 0.01 -14.75 17.05
CA ILE A 111 0.81 -13.66 16.47
C ILE A 111 1.86 -14.19 15.51
N GLU A 112 2.57 -15.25 15.89
CA GLU A 112 3.63 -15.83 15.06
C GLU A 112 3.11 -16.34 13.71
N GLU A 113 1.93 -16.98 13.71
CA GLU A 113 1.27 -17.42 12.48
C GLU A 113 0.88 -16.24 11.59
N ASP A 114 0.32 -15.17 12.18
CA ASP A 114 -0.04 -13.97 11.42
C ASP A 114 1.19 -13.24 10.88
N LEU A 115 2.30 -13.17 11.63
CA LEU A 115 3.56 -12.61 11.14
C LEU A 115 4.12 -13.41 9.96
N ARG A 116 4.09 -14.76 10.01
CA ARG A 116 4.48 -15.61 8.86
C ARG A 116 3.58 -15.39 7.64
N ARG A 117 2.27 -15.24 7.87
CA ARG A 117 1.31 -14.91 6.82
C ARG A 117 1.66 -13.57 6.16
N HIS A 118 1.91 -12.53 6.96
CA HIS A 118 2.35 -11.23 6.48
C HIS A 118 3.67 -11.33 5.71
N LEU A 119 4.67 -12.04 6.23
CA LEU A 119 5.97 -12.22 5.57
C LEU A 119 5.81 -12.86 4.19
N THR A 120 4.94 -13.87 4.08
CA THR A 120 4.62 -14.54 2.81
C THR A 120 3.96 -13.58 1.83
N LEU A 121 3.01 -12.75 2.29
CA LEU A 121 2.30 -11.79 1.44
C LEU A 121 3.22 -10.67 0.93
N HIS A 122 4.00 -10.06 1.82
CA HIS A 122 4.98 -9.03 1.46
C HIS A 122 6.08 -9.59 0.54
N GLY A 123 6.56 -10.81 0.80
CA GLY A 123 7.55 -11.47 -0.06
C GLY A 123 7.03 -11.74 -1.48
N ARG A 124 5.75 -12.13 -1.62
CA ARG A 124 5.12 -12.27 -2.95
C ARG A 124 5.01 -10.93 -3.67
N GLN A 125 4.63 -9.87 -2.95
CA GLN A 125 4.50 -8.54 -3.53
C GLN A 125 5.85 -7.96 -3.97
N LEU A 126 6.89 -8.16 -3.16
CA LEU A 126 8.26 -7.76 -3.49
C LEU A 126 8.72 -8.44 -4.80
N ALA A 127 8.56 -9.77 -4.88
CA ALA A 127 8.96 -10.52 -6.08
C ALA A 127 8.22 -10.05 -7.35
N GLU A 128 6.94 -9.67 -7.21
CA GLU A 128 6.18 -9.08 -8.31
C GLU A 128 6.77 -7.73 -8.75
N TYR A 129 7.08 -6.84 -7.81
CA TYR A 129 7.68 -5.52 -8.13
C TYR A 129 9.06 -5.65 -8.78
N GLU A 130 9.90 -6.56 -8.30
CA GLU A 130 11.22 -6.82 -8.89
C GLU A 130 11.12 -7.38 -10.32
N GLU A 131 10.13 -8.24 -10.60
CA GLU A 131 9.89 -8.73 -11.96
C GLU A 131 9.42 -7.61 -12.90
N ILE A 132 8.56 -6.72 -12.40
CA ILE A 132 8.11 -5.54 -13.14
C ILE A 132 9.29 -4.62 -13.43
N GLU A 133 10.17 -4.37 -12.46
CA GLU A 133 11.34 -3.54 -12.64
C GLU A 133 12.23 -4.08 -13.77
N ARG A 134 12.51 -5.39 -13.77
CA ARG A 134 13.27 -6.05 -14.84
C ARG A 134 12.62 -5.95 -16.21
N ARG A 135 11.29 -6.09 -16.27
CA ARG A 135 10.52 -6.13 -17.53
C ARG A 135 10.33 -4.74 -18.14
N ASP A 136 9.92 -3.77 -17.33
CA ASP A 136 9.39 -2.49 -17.80
C ASP A 136 10.41 -1.35 -17.72
N PHE A 137 11.50 -1.51 -16.97
CA PHE A 137 12.53 -0.49 -16.78
C PHE A 137 13.95 -1.00 -17.11
N PRO A 138 14.19 -1.49 -18.34
CA PRO A 138 15.54 -1.89 -18.76
C PRO A 138 16.49 -0.68 -18.81
N PRO A 139 17.81 -0.88 -18.66
CA PRO A 139 18.79 0.21 -18.73
C PRO A 139 18.71 0.97 -20.07
N GLY A 140 18.67 2.31 -20.02
CA GLY A 140 18.77 3.16 -21.21
C GLY A 140 17.57 4.05 -21.57
N SER A 141 16.52 4.15 -20.73
CA SER A 141 15.49 5.19 -20.89
C SER A 141 15.86 6.46 -20.10
N ASP A 142 15.97 7.59 -20.81
CA ASP A 142 16.35 8.90 -20.26
C ASP A 142 15.19 9.91 -20.18
N ALA A 143 13.96 9.50 -20.49
CA ALA A 143 12.79 10.38 -20.36
C ALA A 143 12.52 10.71 -18.87
N VAL A 144 12.18 11.97 -18.57
CA VAL A 144 11.89 12.40 -17.18
C VAL A 144 10.70 11.63 -16.63
N GLU A 145 9.69 11.40 -17.46
CA GLU A 145 8.46 10.69 -17.14
C GLU A 145 8.74 9.23 -16.75
N ASP A 146 9.63 8.55 -17.48
CA ASP A 146 10.01 7.17 -17.19
C ASP A 146 10.82 7.09 -15.89
N ARG A 147 11.71 8.06 -15.64
CA ARG A 147 12.40 8.17 -14.34
C ARG A 147 11.42 8.37 -13.19
N LEU A 148 10.41 9.21 -13.36
CA LEU A 148 9.38 9.42 -12.33
C LEU A 148 8.58 8.15 -12.07
N ARG A 149 8.18 7.42 -13.13
CA ARG A 149 7.49 6.13 -12.99
C ARG A 149 8.36 5.10 -12.28
N HIS A 150 9.64 5.00 -12.63
CA HIS A 150 10.58 4.08 -12.01
C HIS A 150 10.82 4.42 -10.52
N LEU A 151 10.95 5.71 -10.19
CA LEU A 151 11.09 6.16 -8.79
C LEU A 151 9.93 5.69 -7.91
N VAL A 152 8.71 5.71 -8.46
CA VAL A 152 7.53 5.25 -7.75
C VAL A 152 7.60 3.73 -7.53
N LEU A 153 7.98 2.93 -8.53
CA LEU A 153 8.19 1.47 -8.39
C LEU A 153 9.24 1.13 -7.35
N ARG A 154 10.37 1.81 -7.39
CA ARG A 154 11.42 1.63 -6.39
C ARG A 154 10.95 1.93 -4.97
N ALA A 155 10.12 2.97 -4.77
CA ALA A 155 9.56 3.23 -3.45
C ALA A 155 8.68 2.06 -2.94
N GLY A 156 7.98 1.37 -3.84
CA GLY A 156 7.26 0.12 -3.52
C GLY A 156 8.22 -1.01 -3.14
N ILE A 157 9.27 -1.24 -3.92
CA ILE A 157 10.31 -2.24 -3.63
C ILE A 157 10.97 -1.97 -2.27
N ASP A 158 11.36 -0.74 -2.01
CA ASP A 158 12.01 -0.33 -0.76
C ASP A 158 11.09 -0.57 0.46
N LEU A 159 9.78 -0.29 0.31
CA LEU A 159 8.80 -0.53 1.37
C LEU A 159 8.56 -2.02 1.62
N GLU A 160 8.42 -2.83 0.58
CA GLU A 160 8.24 -4.28 0.72
C GLU A 160 9.51 -4.97 1.25
N THR A 161 10.68 -4.46 0.87
CA THR A 161 11.97 -4.88 1.43
C THR A 161 12.05 -4.57 2.92
N PHE A 162 11.62 -3.38 3.34
CA PHE A 162 11.55 -3.04 4.76
C PHE A 162 10.63 -4.02 5.52
N TRP A 163 9.43 -4.28 5.01
CA TRP A 163 8.48 -5.17 5.67
C TRP A 163 8.98 -6.60 5.79
N THR A 164 9.52 -7.16 4.70
CA THR A 164 10.06 -8.53 4.71
C THR A 164 11.21 -8.68 5.70
N GLN A 165 12.16 -7.74 5.71
CA GLN A 165 13.29 -7.74 6.65
C GLN A 165 12.85 -7.55 8.10
N TRP A 166 11.89 -6.67 8.36
CA TRP A 166 11.39 -6.43 9.70
C TRP A 166 10.58 -7.62 10.23
N LEU A 167 9.73 -8.23 9.40
CA LEU A 167 8.94 -9.41 9.77
C LEU A 167 9.82 -10.63 10.04
N ALA A 168 10.87 -10.84 9.24
CA ALA A 168 11.85 -11.89 9.49
C ALA A 168 12.51 -11.72 10.87
N ARG A 169 13.03 -10.51 11.15
CA ARG A 169 13.62 -10.19 12.47
C ARG A 169 12.63 -10.37 13.63
N ALA A 170 11.38 -9.94 13.46
CA ALA A 170 10.36 -10.10 14.50
C ALA A 170 10.04 -11.58 14.78
N LEU A 171 10.06 -12.43 13.76
CA LEU A 171 9.89 -13.88 13.91
C LEU A 171 11.10 -14.51 14.62
N ASP A 172 12.32 -14.08 14.28
CA ASP A 172 13.54 -14.55 14.95
C ASP A 172 13.53 -14.18 16.45
N GLU A 173 13.19 -12.92 16.78
CA GLU A 173 13.07 -12.45 18.18
C GLU A 173 12.02 -13.20 19.00
N LEU A 174 10.94 -13.69 18.36
CA LEU A 174 9.91 -14.50 19.03
C LEU A 174 10.32 -15.96 19.18
N ALA A 175 11.21 -16.47 18.31
CA ALA A 175 11.72 -17.82 18.36
C ALA A 175 12.87 -18.00 19.37
N GLU A 176 13.58 -16.92 19.72
CA GLU A 176 14.63 -16.96 20.72
C GLU A 176 14.06 -17.33 22.11
N PRO A 177 14.56 -18.42 22.75
CA PRO A 177 14.16 -18.74 24.11
C PRO A 177 14.62 -17.61 25.04
N ARG A 178 13.68 -16.97 25.74
CA ARG A 178 14.02 -16.00 26.79
C ARG A 178 14.91 -16.71 27.82
N PRO A 179 16.10 -16.17 28.16
CA PRO A 179 16.82 -16.66 29.32
C PRO A 179 15.91 -16.46 30.54
N ASP A 180 15.63 -17.56 31.24
CA ASP A 180 14.76 -17.58 32.43
C ASP A 180 15.30 -16.61 33.50
N GLY A 181 14.81 -15.38 33.50
CA GLY A 181 15.04 -14.39 34.53
C GLY A 181 14.18 -14.64 35.77
N ARG A 182 14.20 -15.87 36.30
CA ARG A 182 13.67 -16.22 37.63
C ARG A 182 14.53 -17.29 38.28
N SER A 183 15.75 -16.92 38.64
CA SER A 183 16.39 -17.45 39.84
C SER A 183 16.59 -16.29 40.80
N THR A 184 16.07 -16.44 42.02
CA THR A 184 16.41 -15.79 43.31
C THR A 184 15.16 -15.33 44.05
N ARG A 185 14.55 -16.26 44.80
CA ARG A 185 13.83 -16.03 46.08
C ARG A 185 13.29 -17.38 46.58
N ALA A 186 14.19 -18.21 47.10
CA ALA A 186 13.86 -19.32 47.99
C ALA A 186 15.16 -19.83 48.62
N ASP A 187 15.83 -18.97 49.40
CA ASP A 187 16.83 -19.37 50.39
C ASP A 187 17.08 -18.14 51.26
N GLU A 188 16.20 -17.91 52.23
CA GLU A 188 16.40 -17.07 53.42
C GLU A 188 15.07 -17.03 54.21
N ASP A 189 14.61 -18.19 54.72
CA ASP A 189 13.67 -18.21 55.86
C ASP A 189 13.61 -19.56 56.60
N HIS A 190 14.78 -20.19 56.81
CA HIS A 190 14.87 -21.32 57.73
C HIS A 190 16.09 -21.23 58.66
N ASP A 191 16.33 -20.06 59.24
CA ASP A 191 17.18 -19.98 60.43
C ASP A 191 16.82 -18.76 61.30
N ARG A 192 15.66 -18.81 61.96
CA ARG A 192 15.36 -18.10 63.22
C ARG A 192 14.00 -18.52 63.78
N ALA A 193 13.95 -19.71 64.36
CA ALA A 193 13.05 -20.00 65.46
C ALA A 193 13.92 -20.60 66.58
N GLY A 194 14.55 -19.71 67.34
CA GLY A 194 15.04 -20.07 68.67
C GLY A 194 13.86 -20.14 69.63
N GLU A 195 13.84 -21.14 70.48
CA GLU A 195 13.37 -21.03 71.86
C GLU A 195 13.74 -22.31 72.64
N ALA A 196 14.88 -22.23 73.33
CA ALA A 196 15.12 -22.81 74.66
C ALA A 196 16.27 -22.05 75.32
#